data_AF-A0A7X2N4D8-F1
#
_entry.id   AF-A0A7X2N4D8-F1
#
_cell.length_a   1.000
_cell.length_b   1.000
_cell.length_c   1.000
_cell.angle_alpha   90.00
_cell.angle_beta   90.00
_cell.angle_gamma   90.00
#
_symmetry.space_group_name_H-M   'P 1'
#
loop_
_entity.id
_entity.type
_entity.pdbx_description
1 polymer ?
#
loop_
_entity_poly.entity_id
_entity_poly.type
_entity_poly.pdbx_seq_one_letter_code
_entity_poly.pdbx_strand_id
1 'polypeptide(L)'
;MEQFKHYLNKLSHIMELFVALIVLCAIIVSIFHLYQPFIEYVFHAENSEYFIEFLTRIFNIVIGIEFLRMLCTTDVNTVLEVIIFVLARHLIVYELSAIDSLLTVIGIVIIFLVKKYYNQKEVES
;
A
#
# COMPACT_ATOMS: atom_id res chain seq x y z
N MET A 1 33.88 5.68 -16.37
CA MET A 1 32.42 5.86 -16.19
C MET A 1 31.69 4.57 -15.83
N GLU A 2 32.03 3.41 -16.40
CA GLU A 2 31.33 2.15 -16.11
C GLU A 2 31.52 1.61 -14.68
N GLN A 3 32.73 1.75 -14.10
CA GLN A 3 32.99 1.33 -12.72
C GLN A 3 32.19 2.16 -11.69
N PHE A 4 31.94 3.45 -11.98
CA PHE A 4 31.13 4.32 -11.13
C PHE A 4 29.65 3.92 -11.15
N LYS A 5 29.12 3.57 -12.33
CA LYS A 5 27.75 3.04 -12.47
C LYS A 5 27.57 1.72 -11.71
N HIS A 6 28.56 0.83 -11.77
CA HIS A 6 28.51 -0.44 -11.04
C HIS A 6 28.52 -0.24 -9.52
N TYR A 7 29.33 0.70 -9.02
CA TYR A 7 29.34 1.06 -7.60
C TYR A 7 28.01 1.66 -7.13
N LEU A 8 27.44 2.59 -7.91
CA LEU A 8 26.13 3.18 -7.62
C LEU A 8 25.02 2.13 -7.61
N ASN A 9 25.01 1.20 -8.57
CA ASN A 9 23.98 0.15 -8.63
C ASN A 9 24.07 -0.80 -7.43
N LYS A 10 25.29 -1.16 -7.02
CA LYS A 10 25.53 -1.99 -5.83
C LYS A 10 25.10 -1.28 -4.55
N LEU A 11 25.39 0.02 -4.43
CA LEU A 11 24.96 0.83 -3.30
C LEU A 11 23.43 0.98 -3.26
N SER A 12 22.80 1.20 -4.41
CA SER A 12 21.35 1.28 -4.55
C SER A 12 20.67 0.00 -4.04
N HIS A 13 21.19 -1.17 -4.44
CA HIS A 13 20.63 -2.44 -4.02
C HIS A 13 20.78 -2.71 -2.51
N ILE A 14 21.91 -2.30 -1.91
CA ILE A 14 22.09 -2.39 -0.45
C ILE A 14 21.09 -1.48 0.29
N MET A 15 20.86 -0.28 -0.22
CA MET A 15 19.87 0.65 0.36
C MET A 15 18.45 0.12 0.23
N GLU A 16 18.09 -0.47 -0.91
CA GLU A 16 16.79 -1.11 -1.12
C GLU A 16 16.55 -2.23 -0.10
N LEU A 17 17.55 -3.12 0.09
CA LEU A 17 17.47 -4.19 1.09
C LEU A 17 17.34 -3.64 2.52
N PHE A 18 18.09 -2.58 2.84
CA PHE A 18 18.06 -1.97 4.16
C PHE A 18 16.69 -1.36 4.46
N VAL A 19 16.10 -0.62 3.52
CA VAL A 19 14.76 -0.04 3.67
C VAL A 19 13.70 -1.14 3.76
N ALA A 20 13.77 -2.16 2.90
CA ALA A 20 12.87 -3.31 2.94
C ALA A 20 12.91 -4.01 4.32
N LEU A 21 14.10 -4.17 4.91
CA LEU A 21 14.26 -4.76 6.24
C LEU A 21 13.59 -3.92 7.34
N ILE A 22 13.73 -2.58 7.29
CA ILE A 22 13.08 -1.68 8.25
C ILE A 22 11.55 -1.80 8.15
N VAL A 23 11.02 -1.76 6.92
CA VAL A 23 9.58 -1.90 6.68
C VAL A 23 9.06 -3.26 7.15
N LEU A 24 9.80 -4.34 6.87
CA LEU A 24 9.48 -5.68 7.34
C LEU A 24 9.39 -5.74 8.87
N CYS A 25 10.36 -5.18 9.59
CA CYS A 25 10.33 -5.10 11.05
C CYS A 25 9.10 -4.32 11.54
N ALA A 26 8.76 -3.20 10.91
CA ALA A 26 7.57 -2.40 11.27
C ALA A 26 6.26 -3.17 11.05
N ILE A 27 6.15 -3.94 9.96
CA ILE A 27 5.00 -4.82 9.69
C ILE A 27 4.87 -5.88 10.78
N ILE A 28 5.98 -6.55 11.14
CA ILE A 28 5.99 -7.58 12.17
C ILE A 28 5.52 -7.00 13.51
N VAL A 29 6.06 -5.86 13.93
CA VAL A 29 5.65 -5.16 15.15
C VAL A 29 4.16 -4.78 15.10
N SER A 30 3.66 -4.35 13.94
CA SER A 30 2.25 -3.97 13.76
C SER A 30 1.32 -5.18 13.88
N ILE A 31 1.70 -6.33 13.31
CA ILE A 31 0.98 -7.60 13.46
C ILE A 31 0.94 -8.01 14.94
N PHE A 32 2.06 -7.90 15.65
CA PHE A 32 2.10 -8.19 17.08
C PHE A 32 1.25 -7.24 17.92
N HIS A 33 1.00 -5.99 17.51
CA HIS A 33 0.11 -5.09 18.24
C HIS A 33 -1.36 -5.26 17.89
N LEU A 34 -1.71 -6.13 16.93
CA LEU A 34 -3.08 -6.30 16.46
C LEU A 34 -3.99 -7.01 17.48
N TYR A 35 -3.44 -7.69 18.50
CA TYR A 35 -4.27 -8.37 19.50
C TYR A 35 -5.10 -7.41 20.35
N GLN A 36 -4.56 -6.24 20.73
CA GLN A 36 -5.31 -5.27 21.55
C GLN A 36 -6.61 -4.80 20.91
N PRO A 37 -6.59 -4.21 19.69
CA PRO A 37 -7.82 -3.74 19.03
C PRO A 37 -8.78 -4.90 18.71
N PHE A 38 -8.25 -6.10 18.47
CA PHE A 38 -9.09 -7.28 18.27
C PHE A 38 -9.89 -7.63 19.53
N ILE A 39 -9.23 -7.65 20.68
CA ILE A 39 -9.87 -7.93 21.96
C ILE A 39 -10.89 -6.83 22.30
N GLU A 40 -10.53 -5.56 22.10
CA GLU A 40 -11.44 -4.43 22.33
C GLU A 40 -12.70 -4.51 21.48
N TYR A 41 -12.57 -4.86 20.19
CA TYR A 41 -13.69 -5.13 19.30
C TYR A 41 -14.58 -6.28 19.78
N VAL A 42 -13.98 -7.41 20.20
CA VAL A 42 -14.74 -8.57 20.70
C VAL A 42 -15.56 -8.21 21.95
N PHE A 43 -15.01 -7.40 22.85
CA PHE A 43 -15.72 -6.98 24.07
C PHE A 43 -16.76 -5.88 23.84
N HIS A 44 -16.65 -5.10 22.76
CA HIS A 44 -17.55 -3.99 22.46
C HIS A 44 -18.22 -4.16 21.09
N ALA A 45 -18.57 -5.39 20.72
CA ALA A 45 -19.06 -5.75 19.39
C ALA A 45 -20.33 -4.99 18.95
N GLU A 46 -21.08 -4.40 19.89
CA GLU A 46 -22.26 -3.58 19.62
C GLU A 46 -21.92 -2.18 19.09
N ASN A 47 -20.69 -1.71 19.28
CA ASN A 47 -20.24 -0.40 18.81
C ASN A 47 -19.38 -0.55 17.55
N SER A 48 -19.90 -0.05 16.43
CA SER A 48 -19.25 -0.09 15.11
C SER A 48 -17.92 0.64 15.05
N GLU A 49 -17.65 1.57 15.97
CA GLU A 49 -16.39 2.32 16.02
C GLU A 49 -15.18 1.41 16.24
N TYR A 50 -15.28 0.42 17.13
CA TYR A 50 -14.19 -0.54 17.37
C TYR A 50 -13.93 -1.45 16.17
N PHE A 51 -14.98 -1.77 15.39
CA PHE A 51 -14.83 -2.52 14.15
C PHE A 51 -14.06 -1.70 13.10
N ILE A 52 -14.40 -0.43 12.94
CA ILE A 52 -13.71 0.48 12.01
C ILE A 52 -12.25 0.70 12.44
N GLU A 53 -11.98 0.86 13.74
CA GLU A 53 -10.60 0.97 14.24
C GLU A 53 -9.79 -0.30 13.95
N PHE A 54 -10.37 -1.47 14.22
CA PHE A 54 -9.73 -2.76 13.93
C PHE A 54 -9.43 -2.93 12.44
N LEU A 55 -10.39 -2.62 11.56
CA LEU A 55 -10.19 -2.65 10.10
C LEU A 55 -9.10 -1.66 9.67
N THR A 56 -9.06 -0.47 10.25
CA THR A 56 -8.04 0.54 9.95
C THR A 56 -6.63 0.00 10.21
N ARG A 57 -6.44 -0.68 11.34
CA ARG A 57 -5.15 -1.29 11.70
C ARG A 57 -4.77 -2.44 10.76
N ILE A 58 -5.71 -3.31 10.40
CA ILE A 58 -5.48 -4.37 9.40
C ILE A 58 -5.07 -3.75 8.06
N PHE A 59 -5.84 -2.78 7.58
CA PHE A 59 -5.58 -2.14 6.31
C PHE A 59 -4.18 -1.52 6.28
N ASN A 60 -3.76 -0.85 7.36
CA ASN A 60 -2.40 -0.29 7.49
C ASN A 60 -1.31 -1.37 7.36
N ILE A 61 -1.51 -2.55 7.95
CA ILE A 61 -0.61 -3.69 7.78
C ILE A 61 -0.58 -4.15 6.31
N VAL A 62 -1.74 -4.29 5.66
CA VAL A 62 -1.82 -4.71 4.25
C VAL A 62 -1.08 -3.72 3.34
N ILE A 63 -1.22 -2.41 3.56
CA ILE A 63 -0.43 -1.42 2.82
C ILE A 63 1.06 -1.61 3.07
N GLY A 64 1.48 -1.82 4.32
CA GLY A 64 2.89 -2.04 4.63
C GLY A 64 3.44 -3.22 3.83
N ILE A 65 2.70 -4.33 3.77
CA ILE A 65 3.07 -5.54 3.03
C ILE A 65 3.18 -5.25 1.53
N GLU A 66 2.21 -4.55 0.95
CA GLU A 66 2.22 -4.19 -0.46
C GLU A 66 3.34 -3.19 -0.80
N PHE A 67 3.62 -2.24 0.09
CA PHE A 67 4.76 -1.33 -0.03
C PHE A 67 6.09 -2.09 0.04
N LEU A 68 6.22 -3.07 0.94
CA LEU A 68 7.39 -3.96 0.99
C LEU A 68 7.56 -4.72 -0.33
N ARG A 69 6.47 -5.27 -0.89
CA ARG A 69 6.51 -5.95 -2.18
C ARG A 69 6.93 -5.01 -3.30
N MET A 70 6.42 -3.77 -3.29
CA MET A 70 6.80 -2.71 -4.24
C MET A 70 8.28 -2.31 -4.10
N LEU A 71 8.83 -2.26 -2.88
CA LEU A 71 10.25 -1.99 -2.70
C LEU A 71 11.12 -3.10 -3.28
N CYS A 72 10.69 -4.35 -3.16
CA CYS A 72 11.41 -5.51 -3.67
C CYS A 72 11.13 -5.84 -5.14
N THR A 73 10.08 -5.25 -5.73
CA THR A 73 9.61 -5.56 -7.08
C THR A 73 9.54 -4.25 -7.86
N THR A 74 10.49 -4.03 -8.75
CA THR A 74 10.59 -2.79 -9.57
C THR A 74 9.53 -2.70 -10.68
N ASP A 75 8.36 -3.29 -10.48
CA ASP A 75 7.28 -3.37 -11.46
C ASP A 75 6.22 -2.28 -11.20
N VAL A 76 5.96 -1.48 -12.23
CA VAL A 76 5.03 -0.34 -12.18
C VAL A 76 3.59 -0.80 -11.99
N ASN A 77 3.21 -2.00 -12.44
CA ASN A 77 1.86 -2.53 -12.25
C ASN A 77 1.56 -2.77 -10.77
N THR A 78 2.55 -3.29 -10.04
CA THR A 78 2.47 -3.50 -8.59
C THR A 78 2.21 -2.18 -7.86
N VAL A 79 2.94 -1.12 -8.19
CA VAL A 79 2.75 0.22 -7.59
C VAL A 79 1.31 0.74 -7.76
N LEU A 80 0.76 0.62 -8.98
CA LEU A 80 -0.58 1.12 -9.29
C LEU A 80 -1.67 0.33 -8.53
N GLU A 81 -1.50 -0.98 -8.38
CA GLU A 81 -2.42 -1.83 -7.60
C GLU A 81 -2.43 -1.45 -6.13
N VAL A 82 -1.25 -1.20 -5.54
CA VAL A 82 -1.15 -0.72 -4.16
C VAL A 82 -1.90 0.61 -4.02
N ILE A 83 -1.66 1.59 -4.90
CA ILE A 83 -2.29 2.91 -4.85
C ILE A 83 -3.82 2.80 -4.91
N ILE A 84 -4.37 1.98 -5.80
CA ILE A 84 -5.83 1.79 -5.90
C ILE A 84 -6.39 1.21 -4.59
N PHE A 85 -5.72 0.21 -4.00
CA PHE A 85 -6.12 -0.35 -2.71
C PHE A 85 -6.05 0.69 -1.58
N VAL A 86 -5.01 1.53 -1.53
CA VAL A 86 -4.87 2.62 -0.56
C VAL A 86 -6.06 3.58 -0.65
N LEU A 87 -6.40 4.01 -1.85
CA LEU A 87 -7.48 4.96 -2.08
C LEU A 87 -8.85 4.34 -1.77
N ALA A 88 -9.07 3.09 -2.18
CA ALA A 88 -10.33 2.39 -1.93
C ALA A 88 -10.60 2.19 -0.43
N ARG A 89 -9.60 1.79 0.36
CA ARG A 89 -9.80 1.63 1.80
C ARG A 89 -9.99 2.98 2.51
N HIS A 90 -9.37 4.06 2.00
CA HIS A 90 -9.50 5.40 2.58
C HIS A 90 -10.95 5.87 2.48
N LEU A 91 -11.62 5.55 1.36
CA LEU A 91 -13.06 5.77 1.16
C LEU A 91 -13.94 4.98 2.14
N ILE A 92 -13.55 3.76 2.52
CA ILE A 92 -14.35 2.89 3.40
C ILE A 92 -14.17 3.28 4.87
N VAL A 93 -12.95 3.65 5.27
CA VAL A 93 -12.58 3.89 6.67
C VAL A 93 -12.87 5.31 7.11
N TYR A 94 -12.69 6.29 6.21
CA TYR A 94 -12.85 7.70 6.54
C TYR A 94 -14.15 8.24 5.95
N GLU A 95 -14.86 9.07 6.70
CA GLU A 95 -15.96 9.85 6.16
C GLU A 95 -15.41 11.00 5.33
N LEU A 96 -15.23 10.75 4.03
CA LEU A 96 -14.94 11.81 3.06
C LEU A 96 -16.23 12.56 2.71
N SER A 97 -16.11 13.84 2.41
CA SER A 97 -17.23 14.57 1.82
C SER A 97 -17.65 13.92 0.50
N ALA A 98 -18.89 14.14 0.07
CA ALA A 98 -19.38 13.61 -1.20
C ALA A 98 -18.50 14.02 -2.39
N ILE A 99 -17.93 15.22 -2.34
CA ILE A 99 -17.04 15.76 -3.39
C ILE A 99 -15.68 15.05 -3.36
N ASP A 100 -15.08 14.88 -2.18
CA ASP A 100 -13.76 14.23 -2.07
C ASP A 100 -13.83 12.74 -2.42
N SER A 101 -14.94 12.09 -2.05
CA SER A 101 -15.25 10.72 -2.47
C SER A 101 -15.34 10.60 -4.00
N LEU A 102 -16.06 11.53 -4.65
CA LEU A 102 -16.19 11.57 -6.10
C LEU A 102 -14.83 11.78 -6.79
N LEU A 103 -14.02 12.72 -6.30
CA LEU A 103 -12.68 12.99 -6.83
C LEU A 103 -11.75 11.77 -6.68
N THR A 104 -11.83 11.09 -5.55
CA THR A 104 -11.04 9.86 -5.30
C THR A 104 -11.41 8.76 -6.29
N VAL A 105 -12.71 8.53 -6.50
CA VAL A 105 -13.20 7.54 -7.48
C VAL A 105 -12.77 7.91 -8.91
N ILE A 106 -12.90 9.18 -9.30
CA ILE A 106 -12.41 9.66 -10.61
C ILE A 106 -10.91 9.42 -10.75
N GLY A 107 -10.12 9.70 -9.71
CA GLY A 107 -8.68 9.42 -9.67
C GLY A 107 -8.35 7.94 -9.91
N ILE A 108 -9.06 7.03 -9.22
CA ILE A 108 -8.90 5.57 -9.42
C ILE A 108 -9.20 5.18 -10.87
N VAL A 109 -10.27 5.72 -11.47
CA VAL A 109 -10.64 5.44 -12.87
C VAL A 109 -9.55 5.92 -13.83
N ILE A 110 -9.00 7.11 -13.63
CA ILE A 110 -7.90 7.64 -14.45
C ILE A 110 -6.66 6.76 -14.35
N ILE A 111 -6.28 6.34 -13.14
CA ILE A 111 -5.14 5.43 -12.92
C ILE A 111 -5.34 4.12 -13.70
N PHE A 112 -6.56 3.57 -13.66
CA PHE A 112 -6.89 2.34 -14.40
C PHE A 112 -6.81 2.51 -15.92
N LEU A 113 -7.27 3.66 -16.45
CA LEU A 113 -7.15 3.98 -17.88
C LEU A 113 -5.69 4.11 -18.31
N VAL A 114 -4.85 4.76 -17.50
CA VAL A 114 -3.42 4.88 -17.77
C VAL A 114 -2.75 3.51 -17.77
N LYS A 115 -3.05 2.64 -16.78
CA LYS A 115 -2.55 1.26 -16.73
C LYS A 115 -2.92 0.49 -18.01
N LYS A 116 -4.20 0.55 -18.41
CA LYS A 116 -4.68 -0.13 -19.62
C LYS A 116 -3.94 0.34 -20.87
N TYR A 117 -3.73 1.65 -21.00
CA TYR A 117 -3.04 2.22 -22.16
C TYR A 117 -1.56 1.81 -22.21
N TYR A 118 -0.87 1.77 -21.07
CA TYR A 118 0.53 1.35 -21.01
C TYR A 118 0.70 -0.13 -21.38
N ASN A 119 -0.12 -1.01 -20.80
CA ASN A 119 -0.04 -2.45 -21.09
C ASN A 119 -0.42 -2.79 -22.54
N GLN A 120 -1.29 -2.01 -23.21
CA GLN A 120 -1.57 -2.22 -24.63
C GLN A 120 -0.36 -1.92 -25.53
N LYS A 121 0.51 -0.97 -25.16
CA LYS A 121 1.70 -0.64 -25.96
C LYS A 121 2.80 -1.69 -25.88
N GLU A 122 2.97 -2.36 -24.74
CA GLU A 122 3.92 -3.47 -24.57
C GLU A 122 3.54 -4.71 -25.39
N VAL A 123 2.25 -4.91 -25.70
CA VAL A 123 1.77 -6.06 -26.48
C VAL A 123 1.92 -5.85 -28.00
N GLU A 124 2.07 -4.60 -28.45
CA GLU A 124 2.20 -4.23 -29.86
C GLU A 124 3.66 -3.95 -30.32
N SER A 125 4.65 -3.97 -29.41
CA SER A 125 6.08 -3.75 -29.71
C SER A 125 6.90 -5.04 -29.66
#